data_AF-A0A2S8S6G3-F1
#
_entry.id   AF-A0A2S8S6G3-F1
#
_cell.length_a   1.000
_cell.length_b   1.000
_cell.length_c   1.000
_cell.angle_alpha   90.00
_cell.angle_beta   90.00
_cell.angle_gamma   90.00
#
_symmetry.space_group_name_H-M   'P 1'
#
loop_
_entity.id
_entity.type
_entity.pdbx_description
1 polymer ?
#
loop_
_entity_poly.entity_id
_entity_poly.type
_entity_poly.pdbx_seq_one_letter_code
_entity_poly.pdbx_strand_id
1 'polypeptide(L)'
;MFEIIEDPQFVEDVRVDVPDGEGWRKDVLRTRFRAIPVSEMEELENSGGAKAVLDRIVVSFEQLVDRDKKPVDGAGEWRTKLLEFAFVRSAIIRHYYVASAGLRSGNSASSAAPGLAPN
;
A
#
# COMPACT_ATOMS: atom_id res chain seq x y z
N MET A 1 26.45 -5.51 -7.38
CA MET A 1 26.04 -4.95 -8.69
C MET A 1 24.62 -4.45 -8.55
N PHE A 2 24.29 -3.28 -9.08
CA PHE A 2 22.95 -2.71 -8.99
C PHE A 2 22.20 -2.99 -10.31
N GLU A 3 20.99 -3.53 -10.21
CA GLU A 3 20.14 -3.84 -11.36
C GLU A 3 19.24 -2.64 -11.68
N ILE A 4 19.14 -2.29 -12.96
CA ILE A 4 18.24 -1.23 -13.42
C ILE A 4 16.86 -1.85 -13.67
N ILE A 5 15.84 -1.33 -12.98
CA ILE A 5 14.44 -1.76 -13.12
C ILE A 5 13.64 -0.55 -13.62
N GLU A 6 12.98 -0.68 -14.77
CA GLU A 6 12.28 0.45 -15.42
C GLU A 6 10.94 0.80 -14.77
N ASP A 7 10.16 -0.20 -14.32
CA ASP A 7 8.90 -0.01 -13.58
C ASP A 7 8.98 -0.74 -12.24
N PRO A 8 9.77 -0.25 -11.27
CA PRO A 8 9.94 -0.91 -9.98
C PRO A 8 8.62 -0.94 -9.23
N GLN A 9 8.17 -2.15 -8.88
CA GLN A 9 6.96 -2.37 -8.10
C GLN A 9 7.27 -3.16 -6.83
N PHE A 10 6.52 -2.89 -5.78
CA PHE A 10 6.67 -3.57 -4.50
C PHE A 10 5.30 -3.74 -3.82
N VAL A 11 5.21 -4.66 -2.87
CA VAL A 11 3.96 -4.96 -2.14
C VAL A 11 4.20 -4.74 -0.66
N GLU A 12 3.31 -4.00 -0.03
CA GLU A 12 3.37 -3.71 1.41
C GLU A 12 2.01 -3.91 2.08
N ASP A 13 2.07 -4.26 3.36
CA ASP A 13 0.91 -4.40 4.24
C ASP A 13 0.63 -3.05 4.92
N VAL A 14 -0.26 -2.26 4.30
CA VAL A 14 -0.63 -0.93 4.80
C VAL A 14 -1.61 -1.07 5.96
N ARG A 15 -1.23 -0.61 7.15
CA ARG A 15 -2.16 -0.52 8.28
C ARG A 15 -3.14 0.62 8.06
N VAL A 16 -4.44 0.32 8.13
CA VAL A 16 -5.52 1.28 7.94
C VAL A 16 -6.44 1.24 9.17
N ASP A 17 -6.68 2.39 9.77
CA ASP A 17 -7.74 2.54 10.77
C ASP A 17 -9.06 2.71 10.01
N VAL A 18 -9.94 1.71 10.12
CA VAL A 18 -11.23 1.63 9.42
C VAL A 18 -12.36 1.97 10.38
N PRO A 19 -13.26 2.92 10.04
CA PRO A 19 -14.46 3.18 10.83
C PRO A 19 -15.33 1.93 10.96
N ASP A 20 -15.73 1.56 12.17
CA ASP A 20 -16.54 0.37 12.46
C ASP A 20 -17.91 0.69 13.11
N GLY A 21 -18.27 1.97 13.14
CA GLY A 21 -19.54 2.48 13.67
C GLY A 21 -19.42 3.08 15.07
N GLU A 22 -18.72 2.40 15.98
CA GLU A 22 -18.51 2.88 17.37
C GLU A 22 -17.09 3.45 17.59
N GLY A 23 -16.18 3.26 16.64
CA GLY A 23 -14.84 3.83 16.67
C GLY A 23 -14.02 3.48 15.43
N TRP A 24 -12.84 2.93 15.67
CA TRP A 24 -11.86 2.61 14.64
C TRP A 24 -11.26 1.24 14.91
N ARG A 25 -11.32 0.35 13.93
CA ARG A 25 -10.60 -0.94 13.94
C ARG A 25 -9.34 -0.85 13.09
N LYS A 26 -8.31 -1.59 13.46
CA LYS A 26 -7.07 -1.70 12.67
C LYS A 26 -7.17 -2.87 11.72
N ASP A 27 -7.21 -2.58 10.42
CA ASP A 27 -7.13 -3.58 9.36
C ASP A 27 -5.81 -3.42 8.58
N VAL A 28 -5.51 -4.43 7.77
CA VAL A 28 -4.38 -4.44 6.84
C VAL A 28 -4.90 -4.43 5.42
N LEU A 29 -4.40 -3.49 4.63
CA LEU A 29 -4.67 -3.37 3.20
C LEU A 29 -3.40 -3.69 2.42
N ARG A 30 -3.30 -4.91 1.93
CA ARG A 30 -2.16 -5.37 1.13
C ARG A 30 -2.15 -4.63 -0.21
N THR A 31 -1.18 -3.76 -0.43
CA THR A 31 -1.17 -2.81 -1.54
C THR A 31 0.06 -3.01 -2.39
N ARG A 32 -0.15 -3.12 -3.70
CA ARG A 32 0.91 -3.10 -4.71
C ARG A 32 1.16 -1.67 -5.14
N PHE A 33 2.41 -1.24 -4.97
CA PHE A 33 2.88 0.08 -5.32
C PHE A 33 3.77 0.03 -6.55
N ARG A 34 3.72 1.13 -7.31
CA ARG A 34 4.74 1.53 -8.28
C ARG A 34 5.62 2.58 -7.62
N ALA A 35 6.92 2.34 -7.59
CA ALA A 35 7.90 3.35 -7.24
C ALA A 35 8.06 4.32 -8.43
N ILE A 36 7.75 5.60 -8.20
CA ILE A 36 7.90 6.65 -9.21
C ILE A 36 9.09 7.56 -8.92
N PRO A 37 9.70 8.19 -9.94
CA PRO A 37 10.72 9.21 -9.75
C PRO A 37 10.22 10.39 -8.90
N VAL A 38 11.12 11.01 -8.14
CA VAL A 38 10.80 12.18 -7.31
C VAL A 38 10.24 13.33 -8.15
N SER A 39 10.81 13.58 -9.33
CA SER A 39 10.33 14.63 -10.24
C SER A 39 8.88 14.41 -10.69
N GLU A 40 8.50 13.16 -10.93
CA GLU A 40 7.13 12.80 -11.33
C GLU A 40 6.16 12.99 -10.15
N MET A 41 6.60 12.62 -8.94
CA MET A 41 5.83 12.85 -7.72
C MET A 41 5.58 14.34 -7.48
N GLU A 42 6.62 15.18 -7.56
CA GLU A 42 6.51 16.63 -7.40
C GLU A 42 5.54 17.24 -8.43
N GLU A 43 5.60 16.80 -9.69
CA GLU A 43 4.67 17.26 -10.73
C GLU A 43 3.22 16.89 -10.41
N LEU A 44 2.96 15.65 -9.98
CA LEU A 44 1.63 15.17 -9.62
C LEU A 44 1.08 15.89 -8.38
N GLU A 45 1.93 16.13 -7.37
CA GLU A 45 1.57 16.91 -6.17
C GLU A 45 1.17 18.34 -6.53
N ASN A 46 1.90 18.99 -7.44
CA ASN A 46 1.62 20.36 -7.85
C ASN A 46 0.38 20.49 -8.75
N SER A 47 0.17 19.53 -9.67
CA SER A 47 -0.89 19.62 -10.68
C SER A 47 -2.23 19.05 -10.24
N GLY A 48 -2.23 17.95 -9.47
CA GLY A 48 -3.43 17.21 -9.08
C GLY A 48 -3.45 16.78 -7.61
N GLY A 49 -2.45 17.21 -6.83
CA GLY A 49 -2.34 16.93 -5.41
C GLY A 49 -2.23 15.45 -5.08
N ALA A 50 -2.57 15.11 -3.84
CA ALA A 50 -2.49 13.74 -3.34
C ALA A 50 -3.35 12.73 -4.14
N LYS A 51 -4.37 13.17 -4.90
CA LYS A 51 -5.20 12.24 -5.69
C LYS A 51 -4.41 11.74 -6.89
N ALA A 52 -3.80 12.65 -7.65
CA ALA A 52 -2.97 12.30 -8.81
C ALA A 52 -1.80 11.39 -8.42
N VAL A 53 -1.16 11.67 -7.27
CA VAL A 53 -0.10 10.81 -6.73
C VAL A 53 -0.63 9.40 -6.44
N LEU A 54 -1.72 9.28 -5.67
CA LEU A 54 -2.30 7.97 -5.31
C LEU A 54 -2.75 7.17 -6.52
N ASP A 55 -3.39 7.83 -7.49
CA ASP A 55 -3.80 7.21 -8.74
C ASP A 55 -2.61 6.71 -9.58
N ARG A 56 -1.43 7.30 -9.38
CA ARG A 56 -0.21 6.87 -10.07
C ARG A 56 0.53 5.74 -9.35
N ILE A 57 0.69 5.85 -8.03
CA ILE A 57 1.51 4.93 -7.24
C ILE A 57 0.79 3.64 -6.85
N VAL A 58 -0.54 3.65 -6.71
CA VAL A 58 -1.29 2.44 -6.33
C VAL A 58 -1.61 1.65 -7.59
N VAL A 59 -1.00 0.47 -7.75
CA VAL A 59 -1.28 -0.43 -8.88
C VAL A 59 -2.53 -1.24 -8.61
N SER A 60 -2.61 -1.89 -7.45
CA SER A 60 -3.75 -2.73 -7.06
C SER A 60 -3.77 -3.00 -5.56
N PHE A 61 -4.93 -3.37 -5.04
CA PHE A 61 -5.09 -3.97 -3.73
C PHE A 61 -5.18 -5.50 -3.85
N GLU A 62 -4.36 -6.22 -3.10
CA GLU A 62 -4.33 -7.68 -3.12
C GLU A 62 -5.21 -8.25 -2.00
N GLN A 63 -5.75 -9.45 -2.23
CA GLN A 63 -6.51 -10.21 -1.22
C GLN A 63 -7.75 -9.48 -0.69
N LEU A 64 -8.30 -8.55 -1.48
CA LEU A 64 -9.57 -7.92 -1.13
C LEU A 64 -10.70 -8.94 -1.18
N VAL A 65 -11.58 -8.86 -0.19
CA VAL A 65 -12.80 -9.66 -0.13
C VAL A 65 -14.00 -8.76 0.17
N ASP A 66 -15.16 -9.15 -0.33
CA ASP A 66 -16.44 -8.54 0.04
C ASP A 66 -16.96 -9.06 1.39
N ARG A 67 -18.17 -8.65 1.75
CA ARG A 67 -18.85 -9.06 2.99
C ARG A 67 -19.09 -10.57 3.08
N ASP A 68 -19.24 -11.25 1.95
CA ASP A 68 -19.46 -12.70 1.86
C ASP A 68 -18.12 -13.47 1.76
N LYS A 69 -16.99 -12.79 1.94
CA LYS A 69 -15.63 -13.32 1.78
C LYS A 69 -15.30 -13.74 0.35
N LYS A 70 -16.00 -13.20 -0.65
CA LYS A 70 -15.68 -13.47 -2.06
C LYS A 70 -14.55 -12.54 -2.48
N PRO A 71 -13.53 -13.04 -3.18
CA PRO A 71 -12.48 -12.20 -3.73
C PRO A 71 -13.06 -11.12 -4.64
N VAL A 72 -12.54 -9.91 -4.52
CA VAL A 72 -12.90 -8.79 -5.40
C VAL A 72 -11.67 -8.28 -6.15
N ASP A 73 -11.89 -7.73 -7.34
CA ASP A 73 -10.82 -7.15 -8.14
C ASP A 73 -10.34 -5.82 -7.54
N GLY A 74 -9.13 -5.84 -6.97
CA GLY A 74 -8.49 -4.66 -6.39
C GLY A 74 -7.68 -3.82 -7.37
N ALA A 75 -7.67 -4.11 -8.66
CA ALA A 75 -7.15 -3.22 -9.70
C ALA A 75 -8.28 -2.44 -10.41
N GLY A 76 -9.51 -2.99 -10.41
CA GLY A 76 -10.69 -2.39 -11.02
C GLY A 76 -11.45 -1.42 -10.12
N GLU A 77 -12.79 -1.54 -10.10
CA GLU A 77 -13.69 -0.57 -9.45
C GLU A 77 -13.39 -0.37 -7.96
N TRP A 78 -12.99 -1.43 -7.24
CA TRP A 78 -12.67 -1.33 -5.81
C TRP A 78 -11.43 -0.49 -5.54
N ARG A 79 -10.47 -0.45 -6.47
CA ARG A 79 -9.31 0.44 -6.36
C ARG A 79 -9.78 1.89 -6.27
N THR A 80 -10.59 2.31 -7.25
CA THR A 80 -11.14 3.66 -7.32
C THR A 80 -12.01 3.96 -6.09
N LYS A 81 -12.93 3.06 -5.72
CA LYS A 81 -13.79 3.24 -4.55
C LYS A 81 -13.01 3.40 -3.25
N LEU A 82 -12.01 2.57 -3.01
CA LEU A 82 -11.21 2.64 -1.78
C LEU A 82 -10.39 3.94 -1.71
N LEU A 83 -9.87 4.41 -2.85
CA LEU A 83 -9.14 5.67 -2.94
C LEU A 83 -10.01 6.92 -2.79
N GLU A 84 -11.34 6.82 -2.84
CA GLU A 84 -12.22 7.95 -2.51
C GLU A 84 -12.31 8.21 -0.98
N PHE A 85 -11.95 7.24 -0.14
CA PHE A 85 -11.99 7.40 1.32
C PHE A 85 -10.74 8.10 1.86
N ALA A 86 -10.93 9.24 2.55
CA ALA A 86 -9.84 10.04 3.09
C ALA A 86 -8.91 9.27 4.06
N PHE A 87 -9.45 8.36 4.88
CA PHE A 87 -8.67 7.54 5.82
C PHE A 87 -7.77 6.53 5.10
N VAL A 88 -8.25 5.95 3.99
CA VAL A 88 -7.48 5.05 3.13
C VAL A 88 -6.35 5.82 2.45
N ARG A 89 -6.67 6.95 1.80
CA ARG A 89 -5.68 7.81 1.14
C ARG A 89 -4.54 8.21 2.07
N SER A 90 -4.90 8.67 3.28
CA SER A 90 -3.94 9.12 4.29
C SER A 90 -3.04 7.98 4.76
N ALA A 91 -3.60 6.79 4.99
CA ALA A 91 -2.83 5.62 5.39
C ALA A 91 -1.85 5.18 4.29
N ILE A 92 -2.32 5.11 3.04
CA ILE A 92 -1.53 4.69 1.88
C ILE A 92 -0.38 5.67 1.63
N ILE A 93 -0.66 6.97 1.52
CA ILE A 93 0.38 7.95 1.15
C ILE A 93 1.47 8.03 2.22
N ARG A 94 1.08 8.01 3.50
CA ARG A 94 2.01 7.99 4.62
C ARG A 94 2.88 6.73 4.59
N HIS A 95 2.27 5.58 4.35
CA HIS A 95 3.00 4.32 4.29
C HIS A 95 3.96 4.28 3.11
N TYR A 96 3.53 4.75 1.93
CA TYR A 96 4.34 4.79 0.72
C TYR A 96 5.63 5.61 0.92
N TYR A 97 5.55 6.81 1.51
CA TYR A 97 6.77 7.60 1.76
C TYR A 97 7.76 6.87 2.67
N VAL A 98 7.26 6.18 3.70
CA VAL A 98 8.10 5.40 4.63
C VAL A 98 8.74 4.21 3.90
N ALA A 99 7.93 3.43 3.17
CA ALA A 99 8.41 2.26 2.42
C ALA A 99 9.42 2.66 1.32
N SER A 100 9.16 3.76 0.60
CA SER A 100 10.03 4.26 -0.47
C SER A 100 11.40 4.74 0.04
N ALA A 101 11.48 5.20 1.29
CA ALA A 101 12.75 5.53 1.94
C ALA A 101 13.55 4.28 2.37
N GLY A 102 13.05 3.07 2.10
CA GLY A 102 13.60 1.81 2.62
C GLY A 102 13.45 1.69 4.15
N LEU A 103 12.73 2.62 4.77
CA LEU A 103 12.44 2.60 6.19
C LEU A 103 11.27 1.65 6.38
N ARG A 104 11.51 0.48 6.98
CA ARG A 104 10.40 -0.34 7.44
C ARG A 104 9.69 0.43 8.55
N SER A 105 8.45 0.86 8.30
CA SER A 105 7.62 1.44 9.34
C SER A 105 7.54 0.45 10.49
N GLY A 106 8.01 0.85 11.67
CA GLY A 106 8.37 -0.05 12.77
C GLY A 106 7.33 -1.14 13.07
N ASN A 107 7.87 -2.34 13.29
CA ASN A 107 7.25 -3.54 13.86
C ASN A 107 6.46 -4.45 12.90
N SER A 108 7.20 -5.22 12.09
CA SER A 108 6.80 -6.57 11.67
C SER A 108 7.77 -7.57 12.29
N ALA A 109 7.56 -7.87 13.58
CA ALA A 109 8.03 -9.11 14.16
C ALA A 109 7.30 -10.27 13.46
N SER A 110 7.98 -10.89 12.50
CA SER A 110 7.86 -12.31 12.22
C SER A 110 9.15 -12.77 11.56
N SER A 111 10.21 -12.82 12.37
CA SER A 111 11.32 -13.73 12.09
C SER A 111 10.84 -15.14 12.41
N ALA A 112 10.13 -15.76 11.48
CA ALA A 112 10.10 -17.21 11.44
C ALA A 112 11.51 -17.67 11.08
N ALA A 113 12.31 -17.96 12.10
CA ALA A 113 13.59 -18.61 11.95
C ALA A 113 13.35 -19.99 11.31
N PRO A 114 14.04 -20.38 10.23
CA PRO A 114 14.07 -21.77 9.83
C PRO A 114 14.92 -22.51 10.88
N GLY A 115 14.26 -23.38 11.63
CA GLY A 115 14.91 -24.29 12.57
C GLY A 115 15.96 -25.12 11.84
N LEU A 116 17.20 -25.00 12.29
CA LEU A 116 18.26 -25.94 11.95
C LEU A 116 18.00 -27.22 12.76
N ALA A 117 17.63 -28.30 12.08
CA ALA A 117 17.54 -29.62 12.68
C ALA A 117 18.96 -30.14 12.99
N PRO A 118 19.21 -30.77 14.14
CA PRO A 118 20.50 -31.38 14.43
C PRO A 118 20.62 -32.75 13.75
N ASN A 119 21.77 -32.99 13.12
CA ASN A 119 22.36 -34.32 12.95
C ASN A 119 23.59 -34.40 13.84
#